data_AF-T1IQR8-F1
#
_entry.id   AF-T1IQR8-F1
#
_cell.length_a   1.000
_cell.length_b   1.000
_cell.length_c   1.000
_cell.angle_alpha   90.00
_cell.angle_beta   90.00
_cell.angle_gamma   90.00
#
_symmetry.space_group_name_H-M   'P 1'
#
loop_
_entity.id
_entity.type
_entity.pdbx_description
1 polymer ?
#
loop_
_entity_poly.entity_id
_entity_poly.type
_entity_poly.pdbx_seq_one_letter_code
_entity_poly.pdbx_strand_id
1 'polypeptide(L)'
;MELKVWVDGLQRIVCGVNDATTCQDVVYALAHATGQTGRFTLIEKWRSNERALAPQDRPLKVLTKWGNYAPDVHLILRRSHQQGPLSPVVSPKNKEALPKKSQDDGPVKNSQSVKVDFLATPPSSHKEEMGSMSGGGSNYLPVGRMSQSPVRQTGVTKRQMSPGKVLSGTLSPPPYRSPPTIQRTIVNDKIKRSHGPVTSNGHLRNFPSSGETERPEVQVVYDARYKDLVRLVNMQRETLTKQHTQLTQFDAEIGFWEEKHKDLLRKTDVLESESRRLDLSEQELCEEEAGLNQQHIDEELELTQKQERKLNTDLAMIRAKFAKCEAELVQCKNRTRQLMDEMAEEQHLVSHAQVERERNLLNDIEDLRRKISDKLREYESKVIPLDTLAADVAHVESSIAHKKKEIDALIEEIKAANLQSLTIAPTDDSKHSEGITQNRPGSTRKIVGSPRQLENAVPTNKNPHGVWV
;
A
#
# COMPACT_ATOMS: atom_id res chain seq x y z
N MET A 1 -14.45 33.52 -23.60
CA MET A 1 -13.35 33.52 -22.61
C MET A 1 -12.48 32.29 -22.82
N GLU A 2 -11.31 32.24 -22.19
CA GLU A 2 -10.42 31.08 -22.20
C GLU A 2 -10.37 30.44 -20.82
N LEU A 3 -10.43 29.11 -20.76
CA LEU A 3 -10.40 28.36 -19.51
C LEU A 3 -9.17 27.45 -19.48
N LYS A 4 -8.33 27.58 -18.45
CA LYS A 4 -7.14 26.74 -18.26
C LYS A 4 -7.52 25.50 -17.45
N VAL A 5 -7.29 24.32 -18.01
CA VAL A 5 -7.60 23.02 -17.39
C VAL A 5 -6.41 22.07 -17.49
N TRP A 6 -6.05 21.42 -16.40
CA TRP A 6 -5.00 20.40 -16.35
C TRP A 6 -5.56 19.04 -16.73
N VAL A 7 -4.96 18.39 -17.72
CA VAL A 7 -5.33 17.06 -18.21
C VAL A 7 -4.07 16.21 -18.24
N ASP A 8 -4.04 15.12 -17.47
CA ASP A 8 -2.89 14.20 -17.37
C ASP A 8 -1.55 14.91 -17.11
N GLY A 9 -1.57 15.96 -16.27
CA GLY A 9 -0.38 16.75 -15.93
C GLY A 9 0.00 17.84 -16.93
N LEU A 10 -0.74 18.00 -18.02
CA LEU A 10 -0.54 19.04 -19.03
C LEU A 10 -1.64 20.10 -18.96
N GLN A 11 -1.27 21.38 -18.98
CA GLN A 11 -2.23 22.47 -19.04
C GLN A 11 -2.77 22.63 -20.48
N ARG A 12 -4.08 22.55 -20.63
CA ARG A 12 -4.82 22.78 -21.87
C ARG A 12 -5.71 24.01 -21.73
N ILE A 13 -5.95 24.69 -22.84
CA ILE A 13 -6.80 25.87 -22.91
C ILE A 13 -8.06 25.50 -23.70
N VAL A 14 -9.22 25.71 -23.09
CA VAL A 14 -10.52 25.58 -23.77
C VAL A 14 -10.95 26.98 -24.18
N CYS A 15 -11.02 27.22 -25.49
CA CYS A 15 -11.49 28.48 -26.06
C CYS A 15 -13.02 28.47 -26.21
N GLY A 16 -13.63 29.67 -26.22
CA GLY A 16 -15.08 29.82 -26.46
C GLY A 16 -15.99 29.59 -25.24
N VAL A 17 -15.42 29.47 -24.04
CA VAL A 17 -16.20 29.27 -22.80
C VAL A 17 -16.94 30.56 -22.43
N ASN A 18 -18.20 30.42 -22.01
CA ASN A 18 -19.09 31.50 -21.56
C ASN A 18 -19.80 31.13 -20.24
N ASP A 19 -20.55 32.08 -19.66
CA ASP A 19 -21.24 31.90 -18.37
C ASP A 19 -22.40 30.89 -18.40
N ALA A 20 -22.76 30.38 -19.57
CA ALA A 20 -23.75 29.31 -19.74
C ALA A 20 -23.10 27.92 -19.84
N THR A 21 -21.81 27.86 -20.21
CA THR A 21 -21.06 26.62 -20.42
C THR A 21 -20.99 25.83 -19.11
N THR A 22 -21.33 24.55 -19.17
CA THR A 22 -21.31 23.66 -18.01
C THR A 22 -20.00 22.89 -17.91
N CYS A 23 -19.71 22.33 -16.73
CA CYS A 23 -18.56 21.43 -16.55
C CYS A 23 -18.68 20.21 -17.48
N GLN A 24 -19.90 19.74 -17.74
CA GLN A 24 -20.16 18.68 -18.71
C GLN A 24 -19.70 19.03 -20.12
N ASP A 25 -19.99 20.25 -20.61
CA ASP A 25 -19.58 20.69 -21.95
C ASP A 25 -18.04 20.77 -22.07
N VAL A 26 -17.38 21.29 -21.04
CA VAL A 26 -15.91 21.38 -20.97
C VAL A 26 -15.28 19.98 -20.93
N VAL A 27 -15.83 19.08 -20.12
CA VAL A 27 -15.39 17.69 -20.05
C VAL A 27 -15.55 17.00 -21.40
N TYR A 28 -16.69 17.19 -22.07
CA TYR A 28 -16.95 16.60 -23.38
C TYR A 28 -15.97 17.13 -24.44
N ALA A 29 -15.74 18.45 -24.49
CA ALA A 29 -14.81 19.07 -25.41
C ALA A 29 -13.37 18.57 -25.20
N LEU A 30 -12.92 18.47 -23.94
CA LEU A 30 -11.59 17.98 -23.60
C LEU A 30 -11.41 16.50 -23.93
N ALA A 31 -12.39 15.66 -23.56
CA ALA A 31 -12.37 14.22 -23.86
C ALA A 31 -12.38 13.94 -25.38
N HIS A 32 -13.17 14.71 -26.14
CA HIS A 32 -13.23 14.61 -27.59
C HIS A 32 -11.90 15.03 -28.24
N ALA A 33 -11.28 16.12 -27.77
CA ALA A 33 -10.00 16.59 -28.28
C ALA A 33 -8.81 15.67 -27.92
N THR A 34 -8.87 14.95 -26.79
CA THR A 34 -7.84 13.99 -26.38
C THR A 34 -8.09 12.57 -26.90
N GLY A 35 -9.24 12.32 -27.53
CA GLY A 35 -9.64 10.98 -27.98
C GLY A 35 -9.89 10.00 -26.83
N GLN A 36 -10.07 10.48 -25.60
CA GLN A 36 -10.29 9.62 -24.44
C GLN A 36 -11.78 9.41 -24.19
N THR A 37 -12.18 8.15 -23.99
CA THR A 37 -13.55 7.78 -23.65
C THR A 37 -13.66 7.28 -22.20
N GLY A 38 -14.77 7.63 -21.54
CA GLY A 38 -15.04 7.25 -20.17
C GLY A 38 -15.75 8.34 -19.39
N ARG A 39 -15.95 8.09 -18.10
CA ARG A 39 -16.55 9.05 -17.19
C ARG A 39 -15.45 9.93 -16.57
N PHE A 40 -15.60 11.23 -16.73
CA PHE A 40 -14.66 12.23 -16.23
C PHE A 40 -15.39 13.21 -15.33
N THR A 41 -14.65 13.81 -14.41
CA THR A 41 -15.13 14.85 -13.51
C THR A 41 -14.11 15.97 -13.49
N LEU A 42 -14.60 17.20 -13.51
CA LEU A 42 -13.77 18.39 -13.34
C LEU A 42 -13.59 18.65 -11.85
N ILE A 43 -12.35 18.85 -11.41
CA ILE A 43 -11.98 19.09 -10.03
C ILE A 43 -11.41 20.49 -9.93
N GLU A 44 -11.92 21.30 -9.00
CA GLU A 44 -11.25 22.52 -8.58
C GLU A 44 -10.25 22.20 -7.47
N LYS A 45 -9.02 22.68 -7.61
CA LYS A 45 -7.95 22.49 -6.64
C LYS A 45 -7.40 23.84 -6.21
N TRP A 46 -7.42 24.09 -4.91
CA TRP A 46 -6.77 25.23 -4.30
C TRP A 46 -5.86 24.75 -3.17
N ARG A 47 -4.55 24.98 -3.31
CA ARG A 47 -3.51 24.45 -2.41
C ARG A 47 -3.66 22.93 -2.21
N SER A 48 -4.03 22.50 -0.99
CA SER A 48 -4.21 21.09 -0.61
C SER A 48 -5.67 20.62 -0.67
N ASN A 49 -6.61 21.50 -1.02
CA ASN A 49 -8.03 21.19 -1.05
C ASN A 49 -8.49 20.91 -2.49
N GLU A 50 -9.19 19.79 -2.70
CA GLU A 50 -9.71 19.36 -3.99
C GLU A 50 -11.22 19.13 -3.87
N ARG A 51 -12.00 19.78 -4.73
CA ARG A 51 -13.46 19.62 -4.78
C ARG A 51 -13.90 19.20 -6.18
N ALA A 52 -14.64 18.09 -6.24
CA ALA A 52 -15.26 17.64 -7.47
C ALA A 52 -16.45 18.55 -7.81
N LEU A 53 -16.49 19.05 -9.04
CA LEU A 53 -17.59 19.87 -9.55
C LEU A 53 -18.69 18.98 -10.13
N ALA A 54 -19.94 19.38 -9.95
CA ALA A 54 -21.08 18.67 -10.53
C ALA A 54 -21.14 18.91 -12.05
N PRO A 55 -21.68 17.98 -12.86
CA PRO A 55 -21.78 18.16 -14.31
C PRO A 55 -22.51 19.45 -14.72
N GLN A 56 -23.52 19.86 -13.94
CA GLN A 56 -24.32 21.06 -14.15
C GLN A 56 -23.67 22.35 -13.63
N ASP A 57 -22.57 22.26 -12.90
CA ASP A 57 -21.87 23.44 -12.41
C ASP A 57 -21.23 24.21 -13.57
N ARG A 58 -21.01 25.51 -13.39
CA ARG A 58 -20.45 26.38 -14.42
C ARG A 58 -19.04 26.81 -14.01
N PRO A 59 -17.98 26.39 -14.73
CA PRO A 59 -16.60 26.55 -14.27
C PRO A 59 -16.21 28.02 -14.12
N LEU A 60 -16.73 28.92 -14.97
CA LEU A 60 -16.49 30.36 -14.82
C LEU A 60 -17.14 30.92 -13.56
N LYS A 61 -18.40 30.56 -13.26
CA LYS A 61 -19.07 31.00 -12.02
C LYS A 61 -18.37 30.45 -10.77
N VAL A 62 -17.83 29.23 -10.87
CA VAL A 62 -17.01 28.63 -9.80
C VAL A 62 -15.78 29.50 -9.57
N LEU A 63 -15.02 29.85 -10.62
CA LEU A 63 -13.86 30.74 -10.50
C LEU A 63 -14.24 32.14 -9.99
N THR A 64 -15.38 32.71 -10.42
CA THR A 64 -15.85 34.01 -9.93
C THR A 64 -16.11 34.00 -8.42
N LYS A 65 -16.60 32.89 -7.85
CA LYS A 65 -16.81 32.75 -6.39
C LYS A 65 -15.52 32.86 -5.59
N TRP A 66 -14.38 32.50 -6.18
CA TRP A 66 -13.06 32.63 -5.55
C TRP A 66 -12.51 34.06 -5.58
N GLY A 67 -13.10 34.97 -6.35
CA GLY A 67 -12.70 36.38 -6.40
C GLY A 67 -11.21 36.56 -6.70
N ASN A 68 -10.50 37.25 -5.80
CA ASN A 68 -9.07 37.54 -5.95
C ASN A 68 -8.17 36.29 -5.94
N TYR A 69 -8.68 35.15 -5.44
CA TYR A 69 -7.94 33.88 -5.39
C TYR A 69 -8.17 33.00 -6.63
N ALA A 70 -9.06 33.40 -7.54
CA ALA A 70 -9.30 32.68 -8.80
C ALA A 70 -8.03 32.30 -9.60
N PRO A 71 -6.97 33.13 -9.72
CA PRO A 71 -5.77 32.75 -10.46
C PRO A 71 -4.97 31.60 -9.82
N ASP A 72 -5.14 31.35 -8.52
CA ASP A 72 -4.45 30.26 -7.79
C ASP A 72 -5.23 28.94 -7.82
N VAL A 73 -6.48 28.97 -8.32
CA VAL A 73 -7.34 27.79 -8.43
C VAL A 73 -7.04 27.05 -9.74
N HIS A 74 -6.75 25.77 -9.63
CA HIS A 74 -6.50 24.90 -10.77
C HIS A 74 -7.71 24.02 -11.06
N LEU A 75 -8.20 24.06 -12.30
CA LEU A 75 -9.19 23.09 -12.77
C LEU A 75 -8.46 21.87 -13.34
N ILE A 76 -8.82 20.68 -12.89
CA ILE A 76 -8.16 19.42 -13.25
C ILE A 76 -9.22 18.45 -13.77
N LEU A 77 -8.99 17.86 -14.95
CA LEU A 77 -9.82 16.80 -15.49
C LEU A 77 -9.36 15.46 -14.92
N ARG A 78 -10.21 14.78 -14.16
CA ARG A 78 -9.92 13.45 -13.61
C ARG A 78 -10.84 12.40 -14.19
N ARG A 79 -10.27 11.29 -14.64
CA ARG A 79 -11.02 10.10 -15.08
C ARG A 79 -11.49 9.32 -13.86
N SER A 80 -12.78 9.01 -13.77
CA SER A 80 -13.27 8.08 -12.76
C SER A 80 -12.93 6.65 -13.22
N HIS A 81 -12.04 5.96 -12.51
CA HIS A 81 -11.71 4.57 -12.79
C HIS A 81 -12.93 3.69 -12.48
N GLN A 82 -13.65 3.24 -13.51
CA GLN A 82 -14.61 2.16 -13.34
C GLN A 82 -13.82 0.85 -13.24
N GLN A 83 -13.82 0.25 -12.05
CA GLN A 83 -13.53 -1.18 -11.93
C GLN A 83 -14.60 -1.93 -12.72
N GLY A 84 -14.18 -2.60 -13.80
CA GLY A 84 -15.02 -3.60 -14.48
C GLY A 84 -15.24 -4.83 -13.59
N PRO A 85 -16.29 -5.61 -13.84
CA PRO A 85 -16.77 -6.63 -12.91
C PRO A 85 -15.88 -7.89 -12.97
N LEU A 86 -15.21 -8.20 -11.86
CA LEU A 86 -14.70 -9.54 -11.59
C LEU A 86 -15.42 -10.09 -10.33
N SER A 87 -16.30 -11.05 -10.63
CA SER A 87 -16.77 -12.24 -9.89
C SER A 87 -16.49 -12.43 -8.38
N PRO A 88 -17.38 -13.16 -7.68
CA PRO A 88 -17.61 -13.05 -6.25
C PRO A 88 -16.62 -13.92 -5.44
N VAL A 89 -16.01 -13.31 -4.42
CA VAL A 89 -15.41 -14.08 -3.32
C VAL A 89 -16.40 -14.11 -2.16
N VAL A 90 -16.85 -15.33 -1.92
CA VAL A 90 -17.72 -15.81 -0.86
C VAL A 90 -17.26 -15.28 0.50
N SER A 91 -18.16 -14.63 1.23
CA SER A 91 -18.05 -14.45 2.67
C SER A 91 -18.63 -15.67 3.38
N PRO A 92 -17.94 -16.32 4.33
CA PRO A 92 -18.59 -17.11 5.36
C PRO A 92 -18.94 -16.18 6.54
N LYS A 93 -20.25 -16.10 6.84
CA LYS A 93 -20.77 -15.57 8.09
C LYS A 93 -20.62 -16.63 9.19
N ASN A 94 -20.12 -16.24 10.36
CA ASN A 94 -20.51 -16.76 11.68
C ASN A 94 -20.41 -15.56 12.65
N LYS A 95 -21.53 -14.96 13.07
CA LYS A 95 -22.39 -15.34 14.20
C LYS A 95 -21.65 -15.32 15.54
N GLU A 96 -21.82 -14.23 16.29
CA GLU A 96 -22.13 -14.30 17.71
C GLU A 96 -22.84 -13.02 18.15
N ALA A 97 -23.89 -13.21 18.95
CA ALA A 97 -24.92 -12.24 19.31
C ALA A 97 -24.77 -11.83 20.78
N LEU A 98 -25.21 -10.61 21.12
CA LEU A 98 -25.70 -10.28 22.46
C LEU A 98 -26.96 -9.40 22.35
N PRO A 99 -27.96 -9.53 23.25
CA PRO A 99 -29.35 -9.18 22.97
C PRO A 99 -29.75 -7.81 23.52
N LYS A 100 -30.67 -7.11 22.84
CA LYS A 100 -31.61 -6.19 23.47
C LYS A 100 -33.02 -6.33 22.88
N LYS A 101 -33.98 -6.20 23.79
CA LYS A 101 -35.40 -6.54 23.76
C LYS A 101 -36.27 -5.57 22.94
N SER A 102 -37.39 -6.16 22.50
CA SER A 102 -38.82 -5.70 22.52
C SER A 102 -39.39 -4.74 21.46
N GLN A 103 -40.51 -5.26 20.88
CA GLN A 103 -41.72 -4.61 20.31
C GLN A 103 -41.52 -3.92 18.94
N ASP A 104 -42.39 -4.05 17.93
CA ASP A 104 -43.85 -4.25 17.88
C ASP A 104 -44.29 -4.80 16.49
N ASP A 105 -45.56 -5.24 16.43
CA ASP A 105 -46.30 -5.94 15.37
C ASP A 105 -46.43 -5.27 13.98
N GLY A 106 -46.68 -6.10 12.94
CA GLY A 106 -47.53 -5.70 11.80
C GLY A 106 -46.98 -5.92 10.38
N PRO A 107 -47.60 -6.80 9.55
CA PRO A 107 -47.06 -7.25 8.26
C PRO A 107 -47.62 -6.44 7.07
N VAL A 108 -47.06 -6.64 5.85
CA VAL A 108 -47.80 -6.84 4.57
C VAL A 108 -46.86 -6.77 3.33
N LYS A 109 -46.82 -7.90 2.59
CA LYS A 109 -46.90 -8.10 1.11
C LYS A 109 -45.92 -7.35 0.19
N ASN A 110 -45.52 -7.82 -1.00
CA ASN A 110 -45.62 -9.06 -1.78
C ASN A 110 -44.97 -8.74 -3.15
N SER A 111 -44.44 -9.76 -3.84
CA SER A 111 -44.34 -9.87 -5.31
C SER A 111 -43.30 -9.02 -6.06
N GLN A 112 -42.25 -9.64 -6.63
CA GLN A 112 -42.14 -10.28 -7.97
C GLN A 112 -41.50 -9.31 -8.98
N SER A 113 -40.30 -9.65 -9.48
CA SER A 113 -40.02 -10.22 -10.83
C SER A 113 -40.39 -9.23 -11.96
N VAL A 114 -39.52 -8.94 -12.93
CA VAL A 114 -39.16 -9.84 -14.04
C VAL A 114 -37.91 -9.29 -14.78
N LYS A 115 -37.10 -10.24 -15.26
CA LYS A 115 -35.92 -10.14 -16.15
C LYS A 115 -36.29 -9.66 -17.56
N VAL A 116 -35.31 -9.18 -18.34
CA VAL A 116 -35.12 -9.67 -19.72
C VAL A 116 -33.69 -9.42 -20.20
N ASP A 117 -33.07 -10.52 -20.60
CA ASP A 117 -31.80 -10.63 -21.31
C ASP A 117 -31.98 -10.28 -22.81
N PHE A 118 -30.92 -9.81 -23.46
CA PHE A 118 -30.73 -10.06 -24.89
C PHE A 118 -29.25 -10.26 -25.23
N LEU A 119 -28.93 -11.44 -25.75
CA LEU A 119 -27.65 -11.83 -26.32
C LEU A 119 -27.44 -11.14 -27.69
N ALA A 120 -26.19 -10.86 -28.06
CA ALA A 120 -25.57 -11.39 -29.28
C ALA A 120 -24.15 -10.82 -29.52
N THR A 121 -23.19 -11.74 -29.59
CA THR A 121 -21.93 -11.67 -30.36
C THR A 121 -22.01 -12.80 -31.40
N PRO A 122 -21.05 -13.01 -32.34
CA PRO A 122 -20.03 -12.15 -32.98
C PRO A 122 -20.16 -12.28 -34.55
N PRO A 123 -19.15 -12.09 -35.47
CA PRO A 123 -17.83 -12.76 -35.50
C PRO A 123 -16.59 -11.95 -35.99
N SER A 124 -15.43 -12.40 -35.49
CA SER A 124 -14.10 -12.66 -36.12
C SER A 124 -13.53 -11.80 -37.28
N SER A 125 -12.25 -11.40 -37.16
CA SER A 125 -11.20 -11.62 -38.17
C SER A 125 -9.79 -11.26 -37.67
N HIS A 126 -8.82 -12.14 -37.99
CA HIS A 126 -7.39 -12.12 -37.69
C HIS A 126 -6.60 -11.00 -38.39
N LYS A 127 -5.44 -10.61 -37.82
CA LYS A 127 -4.12 -10.70 -38.49
C LYS A 127 -2.94 -10.40 -37.55
N GLU A 128 -1.90 -11.18 -37.77
CA GLU A 128 -0.58 -11.20 -37.14
C GLU A 128 0.31 -10.06 -37.65
N GLU A 129 1.28 -9.63 -36.84
CA GLU A 129 2.61 -9.29 -37.37
C GLU A 129 3.70 -9.39 -36.28
N MET A 130 4.77 -10.12 -36.63
CA MET A 130 6.00 -10.31 -35.85
C MET A 130 6.94 -9.12 -35.98
N GLY A 131 7.82 -8.90 -34.99
CA GLY A 131 8.89 -7.93 -35.13
C GLY A 131 9.89 -7.79 -33.97
N SER A 132 10.78 -8.79 -33.85
CA SER A 132 12.21 -8.66 -33.53
C SER A 132 12.74 -8.30 -32.14
N MET A 133 13.74 -9.12 -31.78
CA MET A 133 14.62 -9.11 -30.62
C MET A 133 15.84 -8.18 -30.79
N SER A 134 16.38 -7.71 -29.68
CA SER A 134 17.82 -7.62 -29.31
C SER A 134 17.92 -6.86 -27.97
N GLY A 135 18.71 -7.19 -26.96
CA GLY A 135 19.83 -8.12 -26.84
C GLY A 135 20.98 -7.41 -26.10
N GLY A 136 21.34 -7.92 -24.91
CA GLY A 136 22.60 -7.63 -24.19
C GLY A 136 22.62 -6.34 -23.34
N GLY A 137 23.24 -6.28 -22.17
CA GLY A 137 24.10 -7.21 -21.47
C GLY A 137 24.74 -6.50 -20.26
N SER A 138 24.72 -7.22 -19.14
CA SER A 138 25.50 -7.11 -17.89
C SER A 138 26.78 -6.23 -17.90
N ASN A 139 27.07 -5.48 -16.82
CA ASN A 139 28.09 -5.87 -15.82
C ASN A 139 28.62 -4.78 -14.85
N TYR A 140 28.80 -5.22 -13.60
CA TYR A 140 29.79 -4.87 -12.54
C TYR A 140 29.89 -3.46 -11.91
N LEU A 141 29.68 -3.45 -10.58
CA LEU A 141 30.25 -2.54 -9.57
C LEU A 141 31.80 -2.68 -9.49
N PRO A 142 32.54 -1.68 -8.95
CA PRO A 142 32.86 -1.76 -7.51
C PRO A 142 32.97 -0.43 -6.74
N VAL A 143 32.83 -0.62 -5.42
CA VAL A 143 33.12 0.17 -4.21
C VAL A 143 34.20 1.26 -4.29
N GLY A 144 33.93 2.42 -3.65
CA GLY A 144 34.98 3.38 -3.30
C GLY A 144 34.54 4.67 -2.56
N ARG A 145 34.55 4.60 -1.22
CA ARG A 145 34.92 5.65 -0.23
C ARG A 145 34.04 6.89 0.05
N MET A 146 33.49 6.84 1.27
CA MET A 146 33.33 7.86 2.32
C MET A 146 33.69 9.32 2.00
N SER A 147 32.74 10.23 2.26
CA SER A 147 33.02 11.61 2.66
C SER A 147 31.90 12.11 3.58
N GLN A 148 32.30 12.48 4.80
CA GLN A 148 31.46 12.93 5.89
C GLN A 148 30.97 14.35 5.66
N SER A 149 29.73 14.61 6.06
CA SER A 149 29.14 15.94 6.20
C SER A 149 29.82 16.72 7.34
N PRO A 150 29.95 18.05 7.23
CA PRO A 150 30.03 18.90 8.40
C PRO A 150 28.73 19.68 8.61
N VAL A 151 28.18 19.46 9.80
CA VAL A 151 27.20 20.29 10.51
C VAL A 151 27.74 21.71 10.63
N ARG A 152 26.92 22.73 10.31
CA ARG A 152 27.23 24.14 10.60
C ARG A 152 26.26 24.66 11.66
N GLN A 153 26.80 24.80 12.88
CA GLN A 153 26.21 25.55 13.98
C GLN A 153 26.23 27.05 13.65
N THR A 154 25.09 27.72 13.78
CA THR A 154 24.99 29.18 13.73
C THR A 154 25.21 29.76 15.12
N GLY A 155 26.41 30.29 15.34
CA GLY A 155 26.76 31.18 16.45
C GLY A 155 26.52 32.64 16.08
N VAL A 156 25.93 33.35 17.03
CA VAL A 156 25.57 34.77 17.07
C VAL A 156 26.73 35.69 16.67
N THR A 157 26.50 36.61 15.72
CA THR A 157 27.13 37.95 15.76
C THR A 157 26.21 39.02 15.18
N LYS A 158 26.11 40.08 15.97
CA LYS A 158 25.31 41.29 15.83
C LYS A 158 25.95 42.19 14.75
N ARG A 159 25.24 42.47 13.66
CA ARG A 159 25.51 43.63 12.79
C ARG A 159 24.19 44.25 12.34
N GLN A 160 23.91 45.43 12.92
CA GLN A 160 22.89 46.35 12.41
C GLN A 160 23.33 46.87 11.04
N MET A 161 22.48 46.68 10.05
CA MET A 161 22.46 47.44 8.80
C MET A 161 21.03 47.87 8.54
N SER A 162 20.85 49.17 8.37
CA SER A 162 19.61 49.87 8.05
C SER A 162 19.11 49.50 6.65
N PRO A 163 17.79 49.42 6.42
CA PRO A 163 17.24 49.40 5.07
C PRO A 163 16.54 50.71 4.69
N GLY A 164 16.85 51.16 3.47
CA GLY A 164 15.82 51.36 2.44
C GLY A 164 14.89 52.56 2.54
N LYS A 165 15.20 53.58 1.72
CA LYS A 165 14.29 54.63 1.24
C LYS A 165 13.01 54.03 0.64
N VAL A 166 11.86 54.53 1.07
CA VAL A 166 10.60 54.50 0.30
C VAL A 166 10.15 55.96 0.14
N LEU A 167 9.96 56.38 -1.12
CA LEU A 167 9.42 57.69 -1.50
C LEU A 167 7.90 57.69 -1.27
N SER A 168 7.43 58.51 -0.33
CA SER A 168 6.06 59.02 -0.33
C SER A 168 6.13 60.51 -0.03
N GLY A 169 5.62 61.32 -0.95
CA GLY A 169 5.61 62.76 -0.87
C GLY A 169 4.51 63.25 0.07
N THR A 170 4.91 63.88 1.17
CA THR A 170 4.11 64.89 1.87
C THR A 170 5.05 66.04 2.20
N LEU A 171 4.86 67.16 1.51
CA LEU A 171 5.54 68.42 1.79
C LEU A 171 5.16 68.87 3.21
N SER A 172 6.06 68.69 4.17
CA SER A 172 5.94 69.37 5.46
C SER A 172 6.13 70.88 5.23
N PRO A 173 5.26 71.75 5.74
CA PRO A 173 5.54 73.19 5.72
C PRO A 173 6.75 73.49 6.61
N PRO A 174 7.50 74.57 6.31
CA PRO A 174 8.67 74.96 7.10
C PRO A 174 8.24 75.37 8.52
N PRO A 175 9.15 75.28 9.52
CA PRO A 175 8.80 75.64 10.89
C PRO A 175 8.48 77.13 10.95
N TYR A 176 7.25 77.47 11.35
CA TYR A 176 6.90 78.84 11.68
C TYR A 176 7.75 79.27 12.87
N ARG A 177 8.66 80.20 12.65
CA ARG A 177 9.43 80.85 13.70
C ARG A 177 8.44 81.72 14.49
N SER A 178 8.12 81.31 15.71
CA SER A 178 7.30 82.14 16.61
C SER A 178 7.93 83.54 16.71
N PRO A 179 7.14 84.63 16.56
CA PRO A 179 7.65 85.96 16.90
C PRO A 179 7.94 86.01 18.41
N PRO A 180 8.92 86.82 18.84
CA PRO A 180 9.33 86.84 20.24
C PRO A 180 8.18 87.29 21.15
N THR A 181 8.00 86.57 22.25
CA THR A 181 7.12 86.93 23.36
C THR A 181 7.52 88.30 23.90
N ILE A 182 6.69 89.32 23.67
CA ILE A 182 6.75 90.55 24.47
C ILE A 182 6.27 90.17 25.87
N GLN A 183 7.20 90.07 26.81
CA GLN A 183 6.88 90.03 28.22
C GLN A 183 6.18 91.36 28.57
N ARG A 184 4.85 91.33 28.72
CA ARG A 184 4.15 92.38 29.47
C ARG A 184 4.60 92.27 30.92
N THR A 185 5.52 93.13 31.31
CA THR A 185 5.76 93.48 32.70
C THR A 185 4.46 94.05 33.25
N ILE A 186 3.80 93.29 34.11
CA ILE A 186 2.71 93.77 34.95
C ILE A 186 3.35 94.71 35.98
N VAL A 187 3.33 96.01 35.69
CA VAL A 187 3.53 97.04 36.72
C VAL A 187 2.18 97.18 37.42
N ASN A 188 2.11 96.64 38.64
CA ASN A 188 1.01 96.88 39.57
C ASN A 188 1.08 98.35 40.03
N ASP A 189 0.38 99.25 39.36
CA ASP A 189 -0.01 100.54 39.94
C ASP A 189 -1.47 100.48 40.39
N LYS A 190 -1.64 100.44 41.72
CA LYS A 190 -2.93 100.53 42.40
C LYS A 190 -3.46 101.96 42.23
N ILE A 191 -4.29 102.21 41.23
CA ILE A 191 -5.15 103.40 41.21
C ILE A 191 -6.58 102.96 41.50
N LYS A 192 -7.00 103.18 42.75
CA LYS A 192 -8.39 103.07 43.22
C LYS A 192 -9.28 103.97 42.36
N ARG A 193 -10.20 103.39 41.59
CA ARG A 193 -11.36 104.12 41.05
C ARG A 193 -12.49 104.10 42.08
N SER A 194 -12.66 105.24 42.75
CA SER A 194 -13.88 105.59 43.49
C SER A 194 -14.94 106.09 42.50
N HIS A 195 -16.13 105.50 42.56
CA HIS A 195 -17.33 106.05 41.93
C HIS A 195 -17.84 107.26 42.72
N GLY A 196 -18.17 108.34 42.02
CA GLY A 196 -18.95 109.46 42.54
C GLY A 196 -19.51 110.26 41.35
N PRO A 197 -20.82 110.54 41.28
CA PRO A 197 -21.41 111.33 40.21
C PRO A 197 -21.28 112.82 40.56
N VAL A 198 -20.66 113.61 39.68
CA VAL A 198 -20.64 115.08 39.82
C VAL A 198 -21.69 115.67 38.88
N THR A 199 -22.71 116.23 39.50
CA THR A 199 -23.75 117.08 38.91
C THR A 199 -23.13 118.41 38.46
N SER A 200 -23.29 118.77 37.19
CA SER A 200 -22.87 120.07 36.66
C SER A 200 -23.97 121.12 36.90
N ASN A 201 -23.77 122.00 37.88
CA ASN A 201 -24.50 123.26 38.02
C ASN A 201 -23.71 124.39 37.36
N GLY A 202 -24.17 124.87 36.20
CA GLY A 202 -23.67 126.10 35.58
C GLY A 202 -24.26 127.32 36.28
N HIS A 203 -23.42 128.16 36.88
CA HIS A 203 -23.79 129.48 37.37
C HIS A 203 -23.23 130.55 36.41
N LEU A 204 -24.15 131.25 35.76
CA LEU A 204 -23.93 132.50 35.04
C LEU A 204 -23.42 133.58 36.02
N ARG A 205 -22.37 134.30 35.63
CA ARG A 205 -22.16 135.69 36.06
C ARG A 205 -21.68 136.53 34.89
N ASN A 206 -22.55 137.47 34.52
CA ASN A 206 -22.30 138.57 33.60
C ASN A 206 -21.48 139.70 34.25
N PHE A 207 -20.97 140.57 33.36
CA PHE A 207 -20.72 142.02 33.43
C PHE A 207 -19.24 142.44 33.27
N PRO A 208 -18.95 143.66 32.73
CA PRO A 208 -19.57 144.40 31.62
C PRO A 208 -18.56 144.81 30.51
N SER A 209 -19.17 145.39 29.46
CA SER A 209 -18.61 146.06 28.28
C SER A 209 -17.66 147.25 28.55
N SER A 210 -16.66 147.41 27.66
CA SER A 210 -16.18 148.72 27.16
C SER A 210 -15.47 148.58 25.80
N GLY A 211 -15.45 149.67 25.01
CA GLY A 211 -15.10 149.77 23.57
C GLY A 211 -13.69 149.25 23.18
N GLU A 212 -13.26 149.22 21.92
CA GLU A 212 -13.54 150.06 20.75
C GLU A 212 -13.16 149.31 19.45
N THR A 213 -13.67 149.82 18.34
CA THR A 213 -13.36 149.57 16.92
C THR A 213 -11.89 149.28 16.58
N GLU A 214 -11.58 148.15 15.91
CA GLU A 214 -10.54 148.05 14.87
C GLU A 214 -10.57 146.72 14.06
N ARG A 215 -10.58 146.83 12.72
CA ARG A 215 -10.18 145.86 11.67
C ARG A 215 -10.94 144.51 11.49
N PRO A 216 -11.83 144.41 10.48
CA PRO A 216 -12.47 143.13 10.08
C PRO A 216 -11.49 142.06 9.55
N GLU A 217 -10.39 142.43 8.89
CA GLU A 217 -9.54 141.45 8.19
C GLU A 217 -8.72 140.53 9.11
N VAL A 218 -8.22 141.03 10.25
CA VAL A 218 -7.40 140.22 11.18
C VAL A 218 -8.29 139.26 11.97
N GLN A 219 -9.47 139.71 12.39
CA GLN A 219 -10.49 138.89 13.06
C GLN A 219 -10.97 137.75 12.14
N VAL A 220 -11.20 138.03 10.85
CA VAL A 220 -11.63 137.05 9.85
C VAL A 220 -10.54 136.02 9.54
N VAL A 221 -9.26 136.41 9.53
CA VAL A 221 -8.13 135.47 9.34
C VAL A 221 -7.94 134.55 10.56
N TYR A 222 -8.10 135.07 11.78
CA TYR A 222 -8.08 134.25 13.00
C TYR A 222 -9.28 133.32 13.10
N ASP A 223 -10.48 133.80 12.73
CA ASP A 223 -11.71 133.01 12.71
C ASP A 223 -11.65 131.91 11.63
N ALA A 224 -11.04 132.17 10.47
CA ALA A 224 -10.79 131.16 9.44
C ALA A 224 -9.79 130.09 9.91
N ARG A 225 -8.64 130.48 10.48
CA ARG A 225 -7.62 129.55 10.99
C ARG A 225 -8.14 128.69 12.15
N TYR A 226 -8.96 129.26 13.04
CA TYR A 226 -9.61 128.54 14.13
C TYR A 226 -10.65 127.54 13.61
N LYS A 227 -11.48 127.92 12.62
CA LYS A 227 -12.44 127.01 11.96
C LYS A 227 -11.74 125.84 11.28
N ASP A 228 -10.59 126.07 10.62
CA ASP A 228 -9.80 125.01 9.99
C ASP A 228 -9.19 124.07 11.04
N LEU A 229 -8.69 124.60 12.17
CA LEU A 229 -8.20 123.79 13.28
C LEU A 229 -9.33 122.93 13.89
N VAL A 230 -10.51 123.50 14.13
CA VAL A 230 -11.68 122.75 14.63
C VAL A 230 -12.09 121.66 13.64
N ARG A 231 -12.09 121.95 12.32
CA ARG A 231 -12.34 120.94 11.28
C ARG A 231 -11.31 119.81 11.36
N LEU A 232 -10.02 120.13 11.52
CA LEU A 232 -8.96 119.13 11.64
C LEU A 232 -9.11 118.29 12.92
N VAL A 233 -9.42 118.90 14.06
CA VAL A 233 -9.68 118.21 15.32
C VAL A 233 -10.90 117.28 15.20
N ASN A 234 -11.96 117.72 14.53
CA ASN A 234 -13.12 116.86 14.25
C ASN A 234 -12.77 115.70 13.32
N MET A 235 -12.02 115.95 12.25
CA MET A 235 -11.51 114.90 11.36
C MET A 235 -10.62 113.89 12.09
N GLN A 236 -9.76 114.36 13.00
CA GLN A 236 -8.93 113.50 13.85
C GLN A 236 -9.79 112.70 14.83
N ARG A 237 -10.80 113.31 15.46
CA ARG A 237 -11.74 112.62 16.35
C ARG A 237 -12.54 111.55 15.61
N GLU A 238 -13.02 111.84 14.40
CA GLU A 238 -13.71 110.87 13.54
C GLU A 238 -12.79 109.73 13.14
N THR A 239 -11.54 110.02 12.77
CA THR A 239 -10.53 109.01 12.44
C THR A 239 -10.24 108.10 13.63
N LEU A 240 -10.02 108.67 14.82
CA LEU A 240 -9.83 107.92 16.06
C LEU A 240 -11.06 107.08 16.41
N THR A 241 -12.27 107.61 16.22
CA THR A 241 -13.51 106.88 16.47
C THR A 241 -13.63 105.69 15.51
N LYS A 242 -13.34 105.89 14.22
CA LYS A 242 -13.33 104.80 13.23
C LYS A 242 -12.31 103.73 13.59
N GLN A 243 -11.09 104.11 13.94
CA GLN A 243 -10.05 103.19 14.39
C GLN A 243 -10.46 102.44 15.66
N HIS A 244 -11.08 103.12 16.63
CA HIS A 244 -11.59 102.50 17.84
C HIS A 244 -12.67 101.45 17.53
N THR A 245 -13.63 101.77 16.65
CA THR A 245 -14.66 100.80 16.23
C THR A 245 -14.07 99.58 15.50
N GLN A 246 -13.05 99.79 14.65
CA GLN A 246 -12.36 98.69 13.96
C GLN A 246 -11.60 97.81 14.93
N LEU A 247 -10.91 98.39 15.93
CA LEU A 247 -10.24 97.61 16.97
C LEU A 247 -11.24 96.78 17.78
N THR A 248 -12.38 97.35 18.19
CA THR A 248 -13.43 96.60 18.87
C THR A 248 -13.97 95.45 18.02
N GLN A 249 -14.10 95.65 16.70
CA GLN A 249 -14.50 94.59 15.78
C GLN A 249 -13.45 93.47 15.73
N PHE A 250 -12.16 93.81 15.62
CA PHE A 250 -11.09 92.81 15.63
C PHE A 250 -10.99 92.08 16.97
N ASP A 251 -11.15 92.77 18.10
CA ASP A 251 -11.18 92.15 19.43
C ASP A 251 -12.34 91.14 19.56
N ALA A 252 -13.53 91.48 19.02
CA ALA A 252 -14.67 90.57 18.98
C ALA A 252 -14.42 89.34 18.08
N GLU A 253 -13.76 89.55 16.94
CA GLU A 253 -13.38 88.46 16.03
C GLU A 253 -12.33 87.54 16.67
N ILE A 254 -11.32 88.09 17.34
CA ILE A 254 -10.32 87.31 18.08
C ILE A 254 -11.02 86.43 19.13
N GLY A 255 -11.90 87.01 19.95
CA GLY A 255 -12.64 86.26 20.96
C GLY A 255 -13.51 85.14 20.38
N PHE A 256 -14.15 85.38 19.23
CA PHE A 256 -14.92 84.35 18.52
C PHE A 256 -14.04 83.18 18.08
N TRP A 257 -12.88 83.47 17.46
CA TRP A 257 -11.97 82.43 16.99
C TRP A 257 -11.29 81.69 18.14
N GLU A 258 -10.98 82.37 19.25
CA GLU A 258 -10.46 81.73 20.46
C GLU A 258 -11.47 80.73 21.05
N GLU A 259 -12.75 81.11 21.18
CA GLU A 259 -13.76 80.19 21.71
C GLU A 259 -14.03 79.04 20.75
N LYS A 260 -14.10 79.31 19.44
CA LYS A 260 -14.22 78.26 18.42
C LYS A 260 -13.03 77.31 18.44
N HIS A 261 -11.82 77.79 18.69
CA HIS A 261 -10.64 76.95 18.85
C HIS A 261 -10.75 76.05 20.09
N LYS A 262 -11.22 76.57 21.23
CA LYS A 262 -11.47 75.75 22.43
C LYS A 262 -12.52 74.67 22.18
N ASP A 263 -13.60 74.99 21.47
CA ASP A 263 -14.64 74.00 21.12
C ASP A 263 -14.10 72.91 20.20
N LEU A 264 -13.26 73.25 19.23
CA LEU A 264 -12.58 72.26 18.40
C LEU A 264 -11.63 71.40 19.23
N LEU A 265 -10.89 71.98 20.17
CA LEU A 265 -10.01 71.24 21.06
C LEU A 265 -10.78 70.22 21.92
N ARG A 266 -11.91 70.64 22.52
CA ARG A 266 -12.80 69.73 23.27
C ARG A 266 -13.31 68.58 22.40
N LYS A 267 -13.65 68.84 21.14
CA LYS A 267 -14.08 67.79 20.19
C LYS A 267 -12.94 66.82 19.88
N THR A 268 -11.73 67.33 19.67
CA THR A 268 -10.54 66.51 19.45
C THR A 268 -10.27 65.62 20.66
N ASP A 269 -10.35 66.15 21.89
CA ASP A 269 -10.11 65.37 23.11
C ASP A 269 -11.13 64.23 23.27
N VAL A 270 -12.40 64.47 22.96
CA VAL A 270 -13.44 63.43 22.98
C VAL A 270 -13.14 62.36 21.94
N LEU A 271 -12.82 62.74 20.70
CA LEU A 271 -12.47 61.79 19.63
C LEU A 271 -11.22 60.99 19.99
N GLU A 272 -10.22 61.61 20.62
CA GLU A 272 -9.01 60.93 21.07
C GLU A 272 -9.34 59.92 22.18
N SER A 273 -10.20 60.29 23.14
CA SER A 273 -10.65 59.38 24.18
C SER A 273 -11.44 58.19 23.63
N GLU A 274 -12.26 58.42 22.60
CA GLU A 274 -13.01 57.37 21.92
C GLU A 274 -12.08 56.47 21.11
N SER A 275 -11.09 57.03 20.40
CA SER A 275 -10.06 56.26 19.69
C SER A 275 -9.34 55.32 20.64
N ARG A 276 -8.87 55.81 21.80
CA ARG A 276 -8.20 54.97 22.80
C ARG A 276 -9.11 53.85 23.33
N ARG A 277 -10.40 54.13 23.52
CA ARG A 277 -11.38 53.11 23.94
C ARG A 277 -11.56 52.04 22.87
N LEU A 278 -11.62 52.43 21.60
CA LEU A 278 -11.71 51.49 20.47
C LEU A 278 -10.43 50.66 20.34
N ASP A 279 -9.25 51.27 20.49
CA ASP A 279 -7.96 50.58 20.45
C ASP A 279 -7.86 49.50 21.54
N LEU A 280 -8.33 49.79 22.76
CA LEU A 280 -8.37 48.81 23.86
C LEU A 280 -9.34 47.67 23.55
N SER A 281 -10.52 47.97 23.03
CA SER A 281 -11.50 46.94 22.65
C SER A 281 -11.00 46.07 21.48
N GLU A 282 -10.28 46.65 20.53
CA GLU A 282 -9.65 45.90 19.43
C GLU A 282 -8.57 44.96 19.95
N GLN A 283 -7.76 45.41 20.92
CA GLN A 283 -6.75 44.57 21.58
C GLN A 283 -7.40 43.38 22.30
N GLU A 284 -8.47 43.62 23.06
CA GLU A 284 -9.21 42.55 23.76
C GLU A 284 -9.76 41.49 22.78
N LEU A 285 -10.33 41.93 21.65
CA LEU A 285 -10.82 41.02 20.61
C LEU A 285 -9.68 40.25 19.94
N CYS A 286 -8.54 40.89 19.69
CA CYS A 286 -7.36 40.21 19.13
C CYS A 286 -6.82 39.13 20.08
N GLU A 287 -6.81 39.40 21.39
CA GLU A 287 -6.41 38.43 22.40
C GLU A 287 -7.39 37.26 22.51
N GLU A 288 -8.69 37.52 22.45
CA GLU A 288 -9.72 36.49 22.43
C GLU A 288 -9.62 35.61 21.17
N GLU A 289 -9.46 36.21 19.99
CA GLU A 289 -9.27 35.48 18.73
C GLU A 289 -8.00 34.62 18.77
N ALA A 290 -6.88 35.17 19.25
CA ALA A 290 -5.64 34.43 19.41
C ALA A 290 -5.81 33.26 20.41
N GLY A 291 -6.54 33.47 21.50
CA GLY A 291 -6.86 32.43 22.49
C GLY A 291 -7.69 31.29 21.90
N LEU A 292 -8.77 31.61 21.18
CA LEU A 292 -9.61 30.62 20.51
C LEU A 292 -8.86 29.84 19.44
N ASN A 293 -8.04 30.53 18.63
CA ASN A 293 -7.21 29.87 17.63
C ASN A 293 -6.18 28.94 18.26
N GLN A 294 -5.56 29.34 19.37
CA GLN A 294 -4.63 28.48 20.10
C GLN A 294 -5.34 27.24 20.67
N GLN A 295 -6.53 27.40 21.26
CA GLN A 295 -7.33 26.28 21.76
C GLN A 295 -7.68 25.29 20.65
N HIS A 296 -8.11 25.80 19.49
CA HIS A 296 -8.41 24.93 18.34
C HIS A 296 -7.17 24.14 17.88
N ILE A 297 -6.00 24.78 17.81
CA ILE A 297 -4.75 24.12 17.47
C ILE A 297 -4.40 23.03 18.51
N ASP A 298 -4.57 23.31 19.80
CA ASP A 298 -4.28 22.37 20.87
C ASP A 298 -5.23 21.14 20.83
N GLU A 299 -6.52 21.35 20.55
CA GLU A 299 -7.50 20.27 20.37
C GLU A 299 -7.17 19.38 19.17
N GLU A 300 -6.86 19.97 18.01
CA GLU A 300 -6.46 19.23 16.80
C GLU A 300 -5.15 18.45 17.02
N LEU A 301 -4.20 19.03 17.77
CA LEU A 301 -2.98 18.35 18.18
C LEU A 301 -3.28 17.15 19.08
N GLU A 302 -4.17 17.30 20.07
CA GLU A 302 -4.55 16.21 20.98
C GLU A 302 -5.24 15.07 20.22
N LEU A 303 -6.15 15.39 19.30
CA LEU A 303 -6.83 14.41 18.43
C LEU A 303 -5.82 13.66 17.56
N THR A 304 -4.90 14.38 16.94
CA THR A 304 -3.85 13.80 16.10
C THR A 304 -2.95 12.86 16.93
N GLN A 305 -2.53 13.27 18.13
CA GLN A 305 -1.75 12.42 19.02
C GLN A 305 -2.53 11.17 19.47
N LYS A 306 -3.83 11.27 19.73
CA LYS A 306 -4.66 10.10 20.06
C LYS A 306 -4.71 9.11 18.89
N GLN A 307 -4.85 9.60 17.66
CA GLN A 307 -4.81 8.77 16.46
C GLN A 307 -3.44 8.11 16.27
N GLU A 308 -2.36 8.86 16.46
CA GLU A 308 -0.99 8.34 16.39
C GLU A 308 -0.77 7.22 17.43
N ARG A 309 -1.18 7.42 18.69
CA ARG A 309 -1.10 6.39 19.74
C ARG A 309 -1.86 5.13 19.34
N LYS A 310 -3.07 5.27 18.79
CA LYS A 310 -3.87 4.13 18.31
C LYS A 310 -3.17 3.38 17.18
N LEU A 311 -2.68 4.10 16.17
CA LEU A 311 -1.94 3.49 15.06
C LEU A 311 -0.66 2.80 15.54
N ASN A 312 0.06 3.38 16.49
CA ASN A 312 1.24 2.76 17.10
C ASN A 312 0.89 1.46 17.84
N THR A 313 -0.23 1.41 18.57
CA THR A 313 -0.68 0.17 19.22
C THR A 313 -1.10 -0.90 18.21
N ASP A 314 -1.80 -0.52 17.14
CA ASP A 314 -2.22 -1.44 16.08
C ASP A 314 -0.99 -2.02 15.34
N LEU A 315 -0.03 -1.16 15.04
CA LEU A 315 1.24 -1.53 14.42
C LEU A 315 2.03 -2.51 15.29
N ALA A 316 2.13 -2.25 16.61
CA ALA A 316 2.77 -3.16 17.55
C ALA A 316 2.09 -4.53 17.59
N MET A 317 0.75 -4.56 17.57
CA MET A 317 -0.03 -5.79 17.53
C MET A 317 0.22 -6.59 16.25
N ILE A 318 0.26 -5.92 15.09
CA ILE A 318 0.54 -6.57 13.80
C ILE A 318 1.97 -7.12 13.78
N ARG A 319 2.96 -6.36 14.27
CA ARG A 319 4.34 -6.84 14.40
C ARG A 319 4.43 -8.09 15.28
N ALA A 320 3.72 -8.11 16.41
CA ALA A 320 3.69 -9.29 17.29
C ALA A 320 3.04 -10.50 16.61
N LYS A 321 1.93 -10.31 15.89
CA LYS A 321 1.29 -11.37 15.09
C LYS A 321 2.22 -11.90 13.99
N PHE A 322 2.92 -11.02 13.30
CA PHE A 322 3.88 -11.39 12.27
C PHE A 322 5.04 -12.22 12.85
N ALA A 323 5.64 -11.76 13.95
CA ALA A 323 6.70 -12.49 14.65
C ALA A 323 6.24 -13.90 15.10
N LYS A 324 4.99 -14.03 15.54
CA LYS A 324 4.39 -15.33 15.86
C LYS A 324 4.31 -16.24 14.62
N CYS A 325 3.78 -15.74 13.50
CA CYS A 325 3.71 -16.50 12.25
C CYS A 325 5.11 -16.91 11.74
N GLU A 326 6.11 -16.04 11.85
CA GLU A 326 7.49 -16.37 11.50
C GLU A 326 8.05 -17.50 12.36
N ALA A 327 7.79 -17.47 13.67
CA ALA A 327 8.21 -18.55 14.58
C ALA A 327 7.54 -19.88 14.23
N GLU A 328 6.24 -19.89 13.96
CA GLU A 328 5.50 -21.08 13.52
C GLU A 328 6.03 -21.63 12.18
N LEU A 329 6.36 -20.74 11.23
CA LEU A 329 6.95 -21.12 9.95
C LEU A 329 8.32 -21.77 10.13
N VAL A 330 9.18 -21.19 10.97
CA VAL A 330 10.50 -21.75 11.30
C VAL A 330 10.35 -23.11 11.97
N GLN A 331 9.38 -23.26 12.88
CA GLN A 331 9.08 -24.54 13.52
C GLN A 331 8.64 -25.59 12.49
N CYS A 332 7.72 -25.24 11.59
CA CYS A 332 7.27 -26.14 10.51
C CYS A 332 8.43 -26.56 9.62
N LYS A 333 9.27 -25.59 9.19
CA LYS A 333 10.46 -25.85 8.38
C LYS A 333 11.41 -26.83 9.07
N ASN A 334 11.68 -26.62 10.36
CA ASN A 334 12.56 -27.50 11.14
C ASN A 334 11.95 -28.89 11.29
N ARG A 335 10.64 -29.00 11.53
CA ARG A 335 9.97 -30.31 11.62
C ARG A 335 10.00 -31.06 10.30
N THR A 336 9.77 -30.38 9.16
CA THR A 336 9.90 -30.99 7.84
C THR A 336 11.32 -31.50 7.62
N ARG A 337 12.34 -30.74 8.03
CA ARG A 337 13.73 -31.18 7.93
C ARG A 337 14.00 -32.42 8.76
N GLN A 338 13.57 -32.44 10.02
CA GLN A 338 13.69 -33.61 10.89
C GLN A 338 13.02 -34.84 10.28
N LEU A 339 11.79 -34.71 9.77
CA LEU A 339 11.08 -35.81 9.12
C LEU A 339 11.79 -36.30 7.85
N MET A 340 12.38 -35.39 7.06
CA MET A 340 13.17 -35.80 5.88
C MET A 340 14.43 -36.57 6.29
N ASP A 341 15.11 -36.15 7.35
CA ASP A 341 16.29 -36.83 7.88
C ASP A 341 15.91 -38.22 8.46
N GLU A 342 14.83 -38.30 9.25
CA GLU A 342 14.26 -39.56 9.79
C GLU A 342 13.89 -40.54 8.65
N MET A 343 13.20 -40.06 7.61
CA MET A 343 12.85 -40.90 6.45
C MET A 343 14.08 -41.38 5.68
N ALA A 344 15.11 -40.54 5.53
CA ALA A 344 16.34 -40.92 4.84
C ALA A 344 17.11 -42.00 5.64
N GLU A 345 17.17 -41.86 6.95
CA GLU A 345 17.75 -42.87 7.85
C GLU A 345 16.99 -44.19 7.77
N GLU A 346 15.66 -44.18 7.85
CA GLU A 346 14.83 -45.38 7.69
C GLU A 346 15.03 -46.03 6.32
N GLN A 347 15.07 -45.24 5.25
CA GLN A 347 15.29 -45.74 3.89
C GLN A 347 16.68 -46.37 3.74
N HIS A 348 17.72 -45.78 4.36
CA HIS A 348 19.05 -46.35 4.41
C HIS A 348 19.07 -47.68 5.18
N LEU A 349 18.40 -47.77 6.34
CA LEU A 349 18.32 -48.99 7.14
C LEU A 349 17.58 -50.11 6.39
N VAL A 350 16.46 -49.79 5.73
CA VAL A 350 15.69 -50.76 4.92
C VAL A 350 16.52 -51.25 3.75
N SER A 351 17.20 -50.35 3.04
CA SER A 351 18.10 -50.70 1.92
C SER A 351 19.25 -51.59 2.40
N HIS A 352 19.91 -51.24 3.50
CA HIS A 352 20.99 -52.04 4.08
C HIS A 352 20.50 -53.43 4.50
N ALA A 353 19.38 -53.51 5.22
CA ALA A 353 18.79 -54.79 5.64
C ALA A 353 18.35 -55.65 4.44
N GLN A 354 17.91 -55.03 3.33
CA GLN A 354 17.60 -55.73 2.10
C GLN A 354 18.86 -56.29 1.44
N VAL A 355 19.91 -55.49 1.30
CA VAL A 355 21.21 -55.93 0.77
C VAL A 355 21.81 -57.06 1.60
N GLU A 356 21.74 -56.96 2.95
CA GLU A 356 22.18 -58.03 3.84
C GLU A 356 21.35 -59.31 3.66
N ARG A 357 20.02 -59.18 3.53
CA ARG A 357 19.15 -60.34 3.27
C ARG A 357 19.47 -60.99 1.92
N GLU A 358 19.68 -60.21 0.87
CA GLU A 358 20.09 -60.70 -0.46
C GLU A 358 21.46 -61.38 -0.39
N ARG A 359 22.42 -60.81 0.33
CA ARG A 359 23.74 -61.40 0.55
C ARG A 359 23.65 -62.75 1.28
N ASN A 360 22.82 -62.84 2.32
CA ASN A 360 22.62 -64.10 3.05
C ASN A 360 21.98 -65.17 2.16
N LEU A 361 20.96 -64.81 1.37
CA LEU A 361 20.35 -65.73 0.40
C LEU A 361 21.36 -66.20 -0.66
N LEU A 362 22.24 -65.31 -1.15
CA LEU A 362 23.30 -65.69 -2.08
C LEU A 362 24.30 -66.68 -1.44
N ASN A 363 24.71 -66.44 -0.20
CA ASN A 363 25.57 -67.38 0.53
C ASN A 363 24.89 -68.75 0.72
N ASP A 364 23.61 -68.77 1.08
CA ASP A 364 22.84 -70.02 1.21
C ASP A 364 22.74 -70.77 -0.14
N ILE A 365 22.53 -70.04 -1.24
CA ILE A 365 22.54 -70.60 -2.60
C ILE A 365 23.92 -71.19 -2.93
N GLU A 366 25.01 -70.49 -2.61
CA GLU A 366 26.37 -71.00 -2.83
C GLU A 366 26.65 -72.26 -2.00
N ASP A 367 26.23 -72.28 -0.73
CA ASP A 367 26.36 -73.44 0.14
C ASP A 367 25.54 -74.64 -0.37
N LEU A 368 24.31 -74.41 -0.84
CA LEU A 368 23.50 -75.44 -1.48
C LEU A 368 24.13 -75.94 -2.78
N ARG A 369 24.67 -75.04 -3.62
CA ARG A 369 25.41 -75.41 -4.83
C ARG A 369 26.62 -76.28 -4.48
N ARG A 370 27.39 -75.94 -3.45
CA ARG A 370 28.52 -76.75 -2.97
C ARG A 370 28.05 -78.14 -2.51
N LYS A 371 27.00 -78.21 -1.68
CA LYS A 371 26.42 -79.49 -1.21
C LYS A 371 25.93 -80.35 -2.37
N ILE A 372 25.28 -79.76 -3.38
CA ILE A 372 24.84 -80.48 -4.59
C ILE A 372 26.05 -81.01 -5.35
N SER A 373 27.07 -80.19 -5.61
CA SER A 373 28.31 -80.63 -6.27
C SER A 373 29.02 -81.74 -5.51
N ASP A 374 29.12 -81.66 -4.19
CA ASP A 374 29.70 -82.72 -3.35
C ASP A 374 28.88 -84.02 -3.45
N LYS A 375 27.55 -83.92 -3.43
CA LYS A 375 26.66 -85.09 -3.61
C LYS A 375 26.72 -85.68 -5.01
N LEU A 376 26.85 -84.85 -6.04
CA LEU A 376 27.08 -85.30 -7.41
C LEU A 376 28.41 -86.04 -7.51
N ARG A 377 29.50 -85.50 -6.94
CA ARG A 377 30.80 -86.17 -6.89
C ARG A 377 30.76 -87.49 -6.10
N GLU A 378 30.04 -87.52 -4.99
CA GLU A 378 29.79 -88.75 -4.21
C GLU A 378 29.03 -89.79 -5.04
N TYR A 379 28.03 -89.36 -5.81
CA TYR A 379 27.26 -90.22 -6.71
C TYR A 379 28.14 -90.73 -7.87
N GLU A 380 28.87 -89.86 -8.55
CA GLU A 380 29.84 -90.23 -9.61
C GLU A 380 30.88 -91.21 -9.09
N SER A 381 31.41 -91.00 -7.89
CA SER A 381 32.34 -91.93 -7.24
C SER A 381 31.72 -93.29 -6.93
N LYS A 382 30.39 -93.40 -6.80
CA LYS A 382 29.67 -94.68 -6.64
C LYS A 382 29.36 -95.32 -7.99
N VAL A 383 29.15 -94.52 -9.04
CA VAL A 383 28.96 -95.01 -10.41
C VAL A 383 30.22 -95.72 -10.93
N ILE A 384 31.42 -95.17 -10.69
CA ILE A 384 32.68 -95.79 -11.16
C ILE A 384 32.84 -97.26 -10.69
N PRO A 385 32.66 -97.60 -9.39
CA PRO A 385 32.65 -98.98 -8.92
C PRO A 385 31.55 -99.85 -9.53
N LEU A 386 30.35 -99.30 -9.77
CA LEU A 386 29.27 -100.02 -10.42
C LEU A 386 29.63 -100.37 -11.86
N ASP A 387 30.26 -99.45 -12.59
CA ASP A 387 30.76 -99.69 -13.96
C ASP A 387 31.87 -100.76 -13.97
N THR A 388 32.79 -100.72 -12.99
CA THR A 388 33.81 -101.78 -12.86
C THR A 388 33.20 -103.13 -12.52
N LEU A 389 32.22 -103.17 -11.62
CA LEU A 389 31.52 -104.41 -11.27
C LEU A 389 30.72 -104.95 -12.46
N ALA A 390 30.09 -104.07 -13.26
CA ALA A 390 29.42 -104.45 -14.49
C ALA A 390 30.40 -105.04 -15.51
N ALA A 391 31.61 -104.48 -15.64
CA ALA A 391 32.67 -105.03 -16.48
C ALA A 391 33.16 -106.40 -15.98
N ASP A 392 33.33 -106.57 -14.67
CA ASP A 392 33.70 -107.84 -14.05
C ASP A 392 32.60 -108.91 -14.25
N VAL A 393 31.32 -108.53 -14.09
CA VAL A 393 30.18 -109.41 -14.38
C VAL A 393 30.18 -109.81 -15.85
N ALA A 394 30.37 -108.88 -16.78
CA ALA A 394 30.47 -109.20 -18.20
C ALA A 394 31.64 -110.15 -18.52
N HIS A 395 32.77 -110.02 -17.81
CA HIS A 395 33.90 -110.92 -17.95
C HIS A 395 33.59 -112.34 -17.43
N VAL A 396 32.93 -112.44 -16.28
CA VAL A 396 32.47 -113.73 -15.72
C VAL A 396 31.42 -114.37 -16.62
N GLU A 397 30.45 -113.60 -17.13
CA GLU A 397 29.46 -114.08 -18.10
C GLU A 397 30.13 -114.62 -19.37
N SER A 398 31.15 -113.93 -19.89
CA SER A 398 31.94 -114.39 -21.04
C SER A 398 32.71 -115.69 -20.73
N SER A 399 33.31 -115.80 -19.54
CA SER A 399 33.98 -117.02 -19.08
C SER A 399 33.01 -118.19 -18.91
N ILE A 400 31.82 -117.94 -18.37
CA ILE A 400 30.73 -118.92 -18.27
C ILE A 400 30.29 -119.35 -19.67
N ALA A 401 30.11 -118.42 -20.59
CA ALA A 401 29.74 -118.72 -21.97
C ALA A 401 30.81 -119.59 -22.67
N HIS A 402 32.09 -119.31 -22.44
CA HIS A 402 33.19 -120.12 -22.94
C HIS A 402 33.18 -121.53 -22.34
N LYS A 403 33.05 -121.65 -21.01
CA LYS A 403 32.96 -122.93 -20.32
C LYS A 403 31.72 -123.73 -20.73
N LYS A 404 30.60 -123.06 -21.00
CA LYS A 404 29.39 -123.68 -21.55
C LYS A 404 29.66 -124.23 -22.95
N LYS A 405 30.35 -123.47 -23.81
CA LYS A 405 30.77 -123.94 -25.14
C LYS A 405 31.73 -125.12 -25.07
N GLU A 406 32.64 -125.14 -24.10
CA GLU A 406 33.54 -126.26 -23.83
C GLU A 406 32.77 -127.50 -23.36
N ILE A 407 31.79 -127.34 -22.45
CA ILE A 407 30.88 -128.42 -22.06
C ILE A 407 30.08 -128.92 -23.26
N ASP A 408 29.53 -128.04 -24.09
CA ASP A 408 28.79 -128.42 -25.30
C ASP A 408 29.72 -129.19 -26.27
N ALA A 409 30.98 -128.78 -26.40
CA ALA A 409 31.99 -129.50 -27.20
C ALA A 409 32.35 -130.87 -26.61
N LEU A 410 32.51 -130.98 -25.29
CA LEU A 410 32.70 -132.26 -24.61
C LEU A 410 31.46 -133.16 -24.71
N ILE A 411 30.25 -132.58 -24.69
CA ILE A 411 29.00 -133.32 -24.94
C ILE A 411 28.99 -133.84 -26.39
N GLU A 412 29.41 -133.04 -27.37
CA GLU A 412 29.57 -133.49 -28.75
C GLU A 412 30.64 -134.59 -28.87
N GLU A 413 31.76 -134.46 -28.18
CA GLU A 413 32.83 -135.46 -28.15
C GLU A 413 32.37 -136.77 -27.47
N ILE A 414 31.62 -136.70 -26.37
CA ILE A 414 30.99 -137.87 -25.74
C ILE A 414 29.95 -138.49 -26.66
N LYS A 415 29.12 -137.69 -27.36
CA LYS A 415 28.19 -138.21 -28.37
C LYS A 415 28.94 -138.90 -29.52
N ALA A 416 30.05 -138.33 -29.97
CA ALA A 416 30.90 -138.91 -31.01
C ALA A 416 31.59 -140.20 -30.53
N ALA A 417 32.11 -140.24 -29.31
CA ALA A 417 32.72 -141.42 -28.70
C ALA A 417 31.69 -142.55 -28.48
N ASN A 418 30.48 -142.22 -28.03
CA ASN A 418 29.37 -143.17 -27.93
C ASN A 418 28.96 -143.72 -29.30
N LEU A 419 29.01 -142.89 -30.36
CA LEU A 419 28.81 -143.35 -31.73
C LEU A 419 29.93 -144.30 -32.19
N GLN A 420 31.18 -144.02 -31.80
CA GLN A 420 32.32 -144.89 -32.11
C GLN A 420 32.28 -146.22 -31.34
N SER A 421 31.72 -146.26 -30.13
CA SER A 421 31.53 -147.49 -29.34
C SER A 421 30.45 -148.44 -29.88
N LEU A 422 29.59 -148.02 -30.83
CA LEU A 422 28.53 -148.87 -31.40
C LEU A 422 28.94 -149.67 -32.66
N THR A 423 30.18 -149.54 -33.16
CA THR A 423 30.51 -150.02 -34.51
C THR A 423 31.26 -151.35 -34.60
N ILE A 424 31.72 -151.97 -33.50
CA ILE A 424 32.52 -153.21 -33.59
C ILE A 424 32.31 -154.15 -32.39
N ALA A 425 31.28 -155.01 -32.44
CA ALA A 425 31.29 -156.45 -32.06
C ALA A 425 29.86 -157.06 -32.10
N PRO A 426 29.72 -158.38 -32.36
CA PRO A 426 28.63 -158.96 -33.18
C PRO A 426 27.51 -159.72 -32.40
N THR A 427 26.70 -160.44 -33.18
CA THR A 427 25.29 -160.86 -33.14
C THR A 427 24.90 -162.10 -32.30
N ASP A 428 23.55 -162.30 -32.19
CA ASP A 428 22.75 -163.51 -31.85
C ASP A 428 22.13 -163.55 -30.43
N ASP A 429 20.86 -163.90 -30.15
CA ASP A 429 19.68 -164.21 -30.98
C ASP A 429 18.39 -164.25 -30.09
N SER A 430 17.25 -163.85 -30.67
CA SER A 430 15.92 -164.50 -30.57
C SER A 430 14.99 -164.50 -29.30
N LYS A 431 13.80 -163.88 -29.55
CA LYS A 431 12.38 -164.26 -29.21
C LYS A 431 11.67 -163.66 -27.98
N HIS A 432 10.75 -162.70 -28.20
CA HIS A 432 9.28 -162.91 -28.37
C HIS A 432 8.59 -161.61 -28.87
N SER A 433 7.38 -161.77 -29.39
CA SER A 433 6.73 -161.07 -30.50
C SER A 433 5.92 -159.80 -30.19
N GLU A 434 5.96 -158.89 -31.17
CA GLU A 434 4.91 -158.05 -31.78
C GLU A 434 3.87 -157.29 -30.94
N GLY A 435 3.83 -155.96 -31.17
CA GLY A 435 2.70 -155.11 -30.78
C GLY A 435 2.90 -153.60 -31.03
N ILE A 436 2.64 -153.14 -32.25
CA ILE A 436 1.83 -151.94 -32.58
C ILE A 436 2.34 -150.52 -32.16
N THR A 437 2.77 -149.76 -33.19
CA THR A 437 2.55 -148.31 -33.49
C THR A 437 2.79 -147.15 -32.48
N GLN A 438 3.51 -146.14 -32.99
CA GLN A 438 3.24 -144.68 -32.96
C GLN A 438 3.57 -143.81 -31.71
N ASN A 439 4.51 -142.87 -31.96
CA ASN A 439 4.52 -141.42 -31.68
C ASN A 439 4.14 -140.83 -30.31
N ARG A 440 5.05 -139.91 -29.88
CA ARG A 440 4.92 -138.75 -28.98
C ARG A 440 4.71 -139.02 -27.47
N PRO A 441 5.68 -138.64 -26.61
CA PRO A 441 5.42 -138.51 -25.19
C PRO A 441 4.93 -137.10 -24.86
N GLY A 442 3.63 -136.97 -24.64
CA GLY A 442 3.04 -135.96 -23.78
C GLY A 442 2.25 -136.64 -22.65
N SER A 443 1.96 -135.90 -21.58
CA SER A 443 1.07 -136.23 -20.43
C SER A 443 1.81 -136.62 -19.13
N THR A 444 2.12 -135.70 -18.21
CA THR A 444 1.26 -134.95 -17.24
C THR A 444 1.03 -135.68 -15.91
N ARG A 445 1.59 -135.11 -14.83
CA ARG A 445 0.90 -134.92 -13.54
C ARG A 445 1.26 -133.52 -13.02
N LYS A 446 0.44 -132.52 -13.36
CA LYS A 446 -0.72 -131.98 -12.63
C LYS A 446 -0.36 -130.73 -11.79
N ILE A 447 -0.35 -129.62 -12.53
CA ILE A 447 -0.86 -128.26 -12.26
C ILE A 447 -1.61 -128.07 -10.93
N VAL A 448 -1.25 -126.99 -10.20
CA VAL A 448 -2.17 -125.95 -9.68
C VAL A 448 -1.34 -124.65 -9.59
N GLY A 449 -1.54 -123.54 -10.30
CA GLY A 449 -2.45 -123.14 -11.39
C GLY A 449 -2.11 -121.71 -11.84
N SER A 450 -2.38 -121.37 -13.11
CA SER A 450 -3.28 -120.23 -13.42
C SER A 450 -2.77 -118.77 -13.48
N PRO A 451 -1.73 -118.40 -14.24
CA PRO A 451 -1.41 -117.00 -14.55
C PRO A 451 -2.48 -116.31 -15.42
N ARG A 452 -3.28 -115.43 -14.82
CA ARG A 452 -3.87 -114.21 -15.40
C ARG A 452 -4.72 -113.54 -14.32
N GLN A 453 -4.32 -112.32 -13.91
CA GLN A 453 -5.03 -111.27 -13.16
C GLN A 453 -3.94 -110.51 -12.36
N LEU A 454 -3.36 -109.39 -12.84
CA LEU A 454 -3.96 -108.05 -12.82
C LEU A 454 -5.22 -107.94 -11.95
N GLU A 455 -5.22 -106.92 -11.09
CA GLU A 455 -6.33 -106.46 -10.25
C GLU A 455 -6.54 -107.24 -8.95
N ASN A 456 -5.85 -106.81 -7.89
CA ASN A 456 -6.51 -106.22 -6.71
C ASN A 456 -5.49 -105.88 -5.63
N ALA A 457 -5.30 -104.59 -5.40
CA ALA A 457 -4.56 -104.03 -4.27
C ALA A 457 -5.29 -104.36 -2.95
N VAL A 458 -4.53 -104.66 -1.89
CA VAL A 458 -5.04 -104.58 -0.53
C VAL A 458 -4.33 -103.43 0.19
N PRO A 459 -5.07 -102.54 0.87
CA PRO A 459 -4.56 -101.25 1.34
C PRO A 459 -3.73 -101.42 2.61
N THR A 460 -2.65 -100.66 2.75
CA THR A 460 -2.04 -100.44 4.08
C THR A 460 -1.99 -98.95 4.39
N ASN A 461 -2.42 -98.61 5.61
CA ASN A 461 -2.94 -97.31 6.02
C ASN A 461 -1.93 -96.16 6.16
N LYS A 462 -0.82 -96.12 5.40
CA LYS A 462 0.23 -95.09 5.58
C LYS A 462 0.88 -94.60 4.29
N ASN A 463 0.11 -94.39 3.21
CA ASN A 463 0.60 -93.61 2.07
C ASN A 463 -0.53 -92.75 1.43
N PRO A 464 -0.66 -91.46 1.77
CA PRO A 464 -1.75 -90.61 1.27
C PRO A 464 -1.56 -90.13 -0.18
N HIS A 465 -0.39 -90.29 -0.78
CA HIS A 465 -0.15 -89.82 -2.16
C HIS A 465 0.69 -90.81 -2.96
N GLY A 466 0.40 -92.12 -2.82
CA GLY A 466 1.08 -93.21 -3.48
C GLY A 466 1.18 -93.08 -5.01
N VAL A 467 2.22 -92.39 -5.46
CA VAL A 467 2.73 -92.35 -6.82
C VAL A 467 4.12 -92.97 -6.77
N TRP A 468 4.25 -94.19 -7.28
CA TRP A 468 5.54 -94.79 -7.63
C TRP A 468 5.51 -95.06 -9.13
N VAL A 469 6.47 -94.41 -9.80
CA VAL A 469 6.94 -94.54 -11.20
C VAL A 469 5.88 -94.34 -12.29
#